data_AF-A0A833J6D2-F1
#
_entry.id   AF-A0A833J6D2-F1
#
_cell.length_a   1.000
_cell.length_b   1.000
_cell.length_c   1.000
_cell.angle_alpha   90.00
_cell.angle_beta   90.00
_cell.angle_gamma   90.00
#
_symmetry.space_group_name_H-M   'P 1'
#
loop_
_entity.id
_entity.type
_entity.pdbx_description
1 polymer ?
#
loop_
_entity_poly.entity_id
_entity_poly.type
_entity_poly.pdbx_seq_one_letter_code
_entity_poly.pdbx_strand_id
1 'polypeptide(L)' 'MEPCPSQGANFFRIPGTTTCLRLSGRVRAGIDASLGRTAAPVQGRVSVDARGDSALGPVRSFVRIEAGAR' A
#
# COMPACT_ATOMS: atom_id res chain seq x y z
N MET A 1 -10.92 2.02 14.98
CA MET A 1 -9.68 2.58 14.39
C MET A 1 -9.94 4.06 14.14
N GLU A 2 -9.07 4.94 14.62
CA GLU A 2 -9.26 6.39 14.53
C GLU A 2 -8.48 6.95 13.32
N PRO A 3 -9.05 7.89 12.54
CA PRO A 3 -8.30 8.61 11.51
C PRO A 3 -7.08 9.34 12.10
N CYS A 4 -5.97 9.37 11.37
CA CYS A 4 -4.74 10.06 11.77
C CYS A 4 -4.34 11.10 10.70
N PRO A 5 -5.08 12.22 10.57
CA PRO A 5 -4.87 13.20 9.51
C PRO A 5 -3.53 13.94 9.61
N SER A 6 -2.92 14.00 10.81
CA SER A 6 -1.60 14.60 11.03
C SER A 6 -0.48 13.93 10.23
N GLN A 7 -0.63 12.64 9.89
CA GLN A 7 0.33 11.89 9.07
C GLN A 7 -0.01 11.90 7.57
N GLY A 8 -1.19 12.43 7.22
CA GLY A 8 -1.72 12.53 5.86
C GLY A 8 -3.04 11.78 5.66
N ALA A 9 -3.57 11.85 4.44
CA ALA A 9 -4.81 11.19 4.08
C ALA A 9 -4.71 9.66 4.19
N ASN A 10 -5.82 9.03 4.59
CA ASN A 10 -5.99 7.58 4.71
C ASN A 10 -5.06 6.88 5.71
N PHE A 11 -4.47 7.64 6.63
CA PHE A 11 -3.79 7.07 7.80
C PHE A 11 -4.80 6.78 8.92
N PHE A 12 -4.61 5.66 9.61
CA PHE A 12 -5.41 5.22 10.75
C PHE A 12 -4.50 4.83 11.91
N ARG A 13 -4.88 5.21 13.12
CA ARG A 13 -4.13 4.86 14.32
C ARG A 13 -4.36 3.40 14.73
N ILE A 14 -3.28 2.71 15.09
CA ILE A 14 -3.35 1.37 15.68
C ILE A 14 -3.85 1.50 17.12
N PRO A 15 -4.93 0.80 17.52
CA PRO A 15 -5.42 0.83 18.90
C PRO A 15 -4.32 0.48 19.92
N GLY A 16 -4.21 1.26 20.98
CA GLY A 16 -3.19 1.05 22.03
C GLY A 16 -1.80 1.59 21.71
N THR A 17 -1.59 2.27 20.57
CA THR A 17 -0.30 2.92 20.25
C THR A 17 -0.50 4.33 19.66
N THR A 18 0.58 5.09 19.55
CA THR A 18 0.62 6.36 18.80
C THR A 18 0.96 6.17 17.32
N THR A 19 1.12 4.92 16.87
CA THR A 19 1.52 4.61 15.48
C THR A 19 0.34 4.72 14.53
N CYS A 20 0.55 5.42 13.42
CA CYS A 20 -0.42 5.57 12.34
C CYS A 20 0.00 4.72 11.13
N LEU A 21 -0.97 4.01 10.55
CA LEU A 21 -0.81 3.12 9.40
C LEU A 21 -1.61 3.62 8.20
N ARG A 22 -1.02 3.53 7.00
CA ARG A 22 -1.72 3.67 5.73
C ARG A 22 -1.56 2.40 4.91
N LEU A 23 -2.69 1.81 4.54
CA LEU A 23 -2.78 0.76 3.52
C LEU A 23 -3.19 1.40 2.20
N SER A 24 -2.46 1.07 1.14
CA SER A 24 -2.74 1.56 -0.21
C SER A 24 -2.38 0.51 -1.25
N GLY A 25 -2.96 0.60 -2.43
CA GLY A 25 -2.68 -0.36 -3.48
C GLY A 25 -3.34 0.02 -4.78
N ARG A 26 -3.05 -0.78 -5.81
CA ARG A 26 -3.69 -0.69 -7.12
C ARG A 26 -3.68 -2.05 -7.79
N VAL A 27 -4.72 -2.31 -8.58
CA VAL A 27 -4.83 -3.47 -9.45
C VAL A 27 -4.88 -2.96 -10.90
N ARG A 28 -4.17 -3.64 -11.79
CA ARG A 28 -4.20 -3.42 -13.25
C ARG A 28 -4.55 -4.75 -13.89
N ALA A 29 -5.56 -4.74 -14.75
CA ALA A 29 -5.91 -5.84 -15.62
C ALA A 29 -5.96 -5.31 -17.05
N GLY A 30 -5.57 -6.14 -18.02
CA GLY A 30 -5.56 -5.79 -19.43
C GLY A 30 -5.91 -6.99 -20.30
N ILE A 31 -6.07 -6.72 -21.59
CA ILE A 31 -6.18 -7.72 -22.64
C ILE A 31 -5.14 -7.34 -23.69
N ASP A 32 -4.18 -8.22 -23.91
CA ASP A 32 -3.14 -8.06 -24.92
C ASP A 32 -3.50 -8.98 -26.10
N ALA A 33 -4.00 -8.39 -27.19
CA ALA A 33 -4.34 -9.11 -28.42
C ALA A 33 -3.26 -8.87 -29.48
N SER A 34 -2.62 -9.96 -29.91
CA SER A 34 -1.62 -10.03 -30.97
C SER A 34 -2.08 -11.04 -32.03
N LEU A 35 -1.55 -10.95 -33.25
CA LEU A 35 -1.79 -11.96 -34.29
C LEU A 35 -1.50 -13.37 -33.75
N GLY A 36 -2.55 -14.18 -33.57
CA GLY A 36 -2.48 -15.55 -33.06
C GLY A 36 -2.23 -15.71 -31.55
N ARG A 37 -2.30 -14.65 -30.75
CA ARG A 37 -2.06 -14.73 -29.30
C ARG A 37 -2.91 -13.72 -28.53
N THR A 38 -3.59 -14.20 -27.50
CA THR A 38 -4.34 -13.36 -26.56
C THR A 38 -3.82 -13.64 -25.17
N ALA A 39 -3.44 -12.61 -24.43
CA ALA A 39 -3.10 -12.68 -23.02
C ALA A 39 -4.01 -11.76 -22.19
N ALA A 40 -4.18 -12.12 -20.93
CA ALA A 40 -4.98 -11.36 -19.97
C ALA A 40 -4.11 -11.02 -18.76
N PRO A 41 -3.16 -10.08 -18.88
CA PRO A 41 -2.26 -9.73 -17.80
C PRO A 41 -3.03 -9.18 -16.60
N VAL A 42 -2.63 -9.61 -15.40
CA VAL A 42 -3.15 -9.09 -14.14
C VAL A 42 -2.00 -8.80 -13.20
N GLN A 43 -1.93 -7.56 -12.70
CA GLN A 43 -0.89 -7.08 -11.81
C GLN A 43 -1.50 -6.33 -10.62
N GLY A 44 -1.09 -6.72 -9.42
CA GLY A 44 -1.44 -6.07 -8.16
C GLY A 44 -0.23 -5.42 -7.50
N ARG A 45 -0.47 -4.30 -6.81
CA ARG A 45 0.48 -3.68 -5.90
C ARG A 45 -0.21 -3.36 -4.60
N VAL A 46 0.41 -3.71 -3.48
CA VAL A 46 0.00 -3.32 -2.13
C VAL A 46 1.16 -2.58 -1.46
N SER A 47 0.85 -1.60 -0.63
CA SER A 47 1.82 -0.80 0.10
C SER A 47 1.28 -0.46 1.48
N VAL A 48 2.13 -0.64 2.49
CA VAL A 48 1.89 -0.33 3.90
C VAL A 48 2.90 0.73 4.33
N ASP A 49 2.43 1.83 4.90
CA ASP A 49 3.25 2.87 5.50
C ASP A 49 2.88 2.97 6.99
N ALA A 50 3.86 2.88 7.88
CA ALA A 50 3.69 3.03 9.32
C ALA A 50 4.54 4.20 9.79
N ARG A 51 3.94 5.13 10.52
CA ARG A 51 4.62 6.30 11.09
C ARG A 51 4.29 6.41 12.56
N GLY A 52 5.29 6.61 13.39
CA GLY A 52 5.12 6.79 14.82
C GLY A 52 6.32 7.50 15.43
N ASP A 53 6.21 7.79 16.72
CA ASP A 53 7.29 8.42 17.48
C ASP A 53 8.06 7.38 18.27
N SER A 54 9.39 7.51 18.29
CA SER A 54 10.29 6.71 19.12
C SER A 54 11.08 7.62 20.06
N ALA A 55 11.80 7.03 21.03
CA ALA A 55 12.67 7.78 21.93
C ALA A 55 13.78 8.57 21.20
N LEU A 56 14.11 8.19 19.96
CA LEU A 56 15.13 8.85 19.12
C LEU A 56 14.53 9.81 18.09
N GLY A 57 13.22 10.02 18.12
CA GLY A 57 12.48 10.85 17.16
C GLY A 57 11.51 10.05 16.27
N PRO A 58 10.96 10.70 15.23
CA PRO A 58 9.94 10.10 14.37
C PRO A 58 10.53 8.97 13.52
N VAL A 59 9.79 7.86 13.41
CA VAL A 59 10.17 6.66 12.65
C VAL A 59 9.13 6.37 11.59
N ARG A 60 9.60 5.97 10.41
CA ARG A 60 8.77 5.52 9.30
C ARG A 60 9.20 4.14 8.82
N SER A 61 8.25 3.22 8.74
CA SER A 61 8.41 1.90 8.13
C SER A 61 7.54 1.82 6.88
N PHE A 62 8.09 1.29 5.79
CA PHE A 62 7.38 1.19 4.52
C PHE A 62 7.63 -0.17 3.88
N VAL A 63 6.55 -0.86 3.50
CA VAL A 63 6.60 -2.13 2.77
C VAL A 63 5.75 -2.03 1.52
N ARG A 64 6.27 -2.50 0.39
CA ARG A 64 5.53 -2.62 -0.87
C ARG A 64 5.73 -4.00 -1.46
N ILE A 65 4.62 -4.61 -1.87
CA ILE A 65 4.59 -5.91 -2.53
C ILE A 65 3.93 -5.72 -3.88
N GLU A 66 4.53 -6.30 -4.91
CA GLU A 66 4.01 -6.34 -6.28
C GLU A 66 3.96 -7.78 -6.73
N ALA A 67 2.85 -8.18 -7.35
CA ALA A 67 2.64 -9.54 -7.85
C ALA A 67 1.75 -9.50 -9.09
N GLY A 68 1.97 -10.43 -10.02
CA GLY A 68 1.13 -10.52 -11.22
C GLY A 68 1.74 -11.35 -12.33
N ALA A 69 0.88 -11.78 -13.25
CA ALA A 69 1.26 -12.43 -14.49
C ALA A 69 1.15 -11.42 -15.64
N ARG A 70 2.11 -11.51 -16.57
CA ARG A 70 2.04 -10.85 -17.87
C ARG A 70 1.46 -11.83 -18.88
#